data_AF-A0A948S9M3-F1
#
_entry.id   AF-A0A948S9M3-F1
#
_cell.length_a   1.000
_cell.length_b   1.000
_cell.length_c   1.000
_cell.angle_alpha   90.00
_cell.angle_beta   90.00
_cell.angle_gamma   90.00
#
_symmetry.space_group_name_H-M   'P 1'
#
loop_
_entity.id
_entity.type
_entity.pdbx_description
1 polymer ?
#
loop_
_entity_poly.entity_id
_entity_poly.type
_entity_poly.pdbx_seq_one_letter_code
_entity_poly.pdbx_strand_id
1 'polypeptide(L)'
;MKRRLIIAITVVLVGIAVSYLLWPHRTVDSVMNDFFSDDANRAEDMLMDPLILHADLVKKRVIEEVAVRTMPKRRYAIGFLGVAGITEALPVLRTILGDESEEDYFRADALESIYRIAEEEGLALASQYQSRTNYLGWIAEGLINGSHKPFVRSYAQAAVGHHE
;
A
#
# COMPACT_ATOMS: atom_id res chain seq x y z
N MET A 1 -40.25 21.57 -20.21
CA MET A 1 -39.05 20.72 -20.31
C MET A 1 -38.03 20.97 -19.18
N LYS A 2 -37.54 22.21 -19.00
CA LYS A 2 -36.55 22.57 -17.96
C LYS A 2 -36.90 22.14 -16.52
N ARG A 3 -38.17 22.31 -16.09
CA ARG A 3 -38.62 21.94 -14.73
C ARG A 3 -38.55 20.44 -14.43
N ARG A 4 -38.81 19.57 -15.41
CA ARG A 4 -38.71 18.11 -15.25
C ARG A 4 -37.25 17.65 -15.17
N LEU A 5 -36.37 18.31 -15.93
CA LEU A 5 -34.93 18.06 -15.89
C LEU A 5 -34.31 18.45 -14.53
N ILE A 6 -34.69 19.61 -13.98
CA ILE A 6 -34.21 20.07 -12.66
C ILE A 6 -34.65 19.10 -11.56
N ILE A 7 -35.91 18.64 -11.58
CA ILE A 7 -36.41 17.66 -10.61
C ILE A 7 -35.64 16.34 -10.71
N ALA A 8 -35.41 15.83 -11.93
CA ALA A 8 -34.66 14.59 -12.13
C ALA A 8 -33.22 14.69 -11.59
N ILE A 9 -32.50 15.78 -11.89
CA ILE A 9 -31.15 16.02 -11.37
C ILE A 9 -31.16 16.09 -9.84
N THR A 10 -32.14 16.80 -9.27
CA THR A 10 -32.25 16.94 -7.81
C THR A 10 -32.46 15.58 -7.14
N VAL A 11 -33.34 14.74 -7.69
CA VAL A 11 -33.59 13.39 -7.16
C VAL A 11 -32.32 12.53 -7.22
N VAL A 12 -31.56 12.60 -8.31
CA VAL A 12 -30.29 11.87 -8.45
C VAL A 12 -29.26 12.35 -7.43
N LEU A 13 -29.06 13.66 -7.28
CA LEU A 13 -28.11 14.21 -6.33
C LEU A 13 -28.48 13.90 -4.88
N VAL A 14 -29.78 13.97 -4.54
CA VAL A 14 -30.28 13.56 -3.21
C VAL A 14 -30.06 12.06 -2.99
N GLY A 15 -30.33 11.23 -4.01
CA GLY A 15 -30.06 9.80 -3.95
C GLY A 15 -28.58 9.48 -3.71
N ILE A 16 -27.67 10.19 -4.38
CA ILE A 16 -26.22 10.06 -4.16
C ILE A 16 -25.84 10.51 -2.76
N ALA A 17 -26.33 11.67 -2.30
CA ALA A 17 -26.04 12.19 -0.97
C ALA A 17 -26.55 11.27 0.14
N VAL A 18 -27.78 10.76 0.03
CA VAL A 18 -28.36 9.79 0.98
C VAL A 18 -27.57 8.48 0.95
N SER A 19 -27.18 7.98 -0.23
CA SER A 19 -26.32 6.80 -0.34
C SER A 19 -24.97 7.02 0.35
N TYR A 20 -24.38 8.22 0.23
CA TYR A 20 -23.13 8.58 0.90
C TYR A 20 -23.28 8.66 2.43
N LEU A 21 -24.41 9.20 2.91
CA LEU A 21 -24.75 9.30 4.33
C LEU A 21 -25.06 7.94 4.97
N LEU A 22 -25.64 7.02 4.21
CA LEU A 22 -26.00 5.67 4.67
C LEU A 22 -24.89 4.65 4.40
N TRP A 23 -23.82 5.03 3.69
CA TRP A 23 -22.70 4.14 3.45
C TRP A 23 -22.02 3.84 4.79
N PRO A 24 -21.87 2.56 5.18
CA PRO A 24 -21.25 2.23 6.44
C PRO A 24 -19.82 2.80 6.47
N HIS A 25 -19.58 3.74 7.38
CA HIS A 25 -18.23 4.22 7.64
C HIS A 25 -17.38 3.04 8.11
N ARG A 26 -16.40 2.67 7.29
CA ARG A 26 -15.40 1.67 7.68
C ARG A 26 -14.62 2.23 8.88
N THR A 27 -14.45 1.40 9.90
CA THR A 27 -13.55 1.68 11.03
C THR A 27 -12.15 1.17 10.71
N VAL A 28 -11.13 1.65 11.42
CA VAL A 28 -9.77 1.11 11.31
C VAL A 28 -9.79 -0.41 11.48
N ASP A 29 -10.45 -0.91 12.54
CA ASP A 29 -10.53 -2.35 12.81
C ASP A 29 -11.25 -3.13 11.69
N SER A 30 -12.30 -2.56 11.09
CA SER A 30 -12.98 -3.22 9.97
C SER A 30 -12.07 -3.38 8.75
N VAL A 31 -11.27 -2.36 8.43
CA VAL A 31 -10.33 -2.42 7.30
C VAL A 31 -9.17 -3.37 7.60
N MET A 32 -8.61 -3.30 8.81
CA MET A 32 -7.53 -4.21 9.21
C MET A 32 -8.00 -5.66 9.23
N ASN A 33 -9.21 -5.95 9.72
CA ASN A 33 -9.79 -7.29 9.67
C ASN A 33 -9.98 -7.79 8.22
N ASP A 34 -10.38 -6.92 7.30
CA ASP A 34 -10.49 -7.25 5.88
C ASP A 34 -9.11 -7.54 5.25
N PHE A 35 -8.11 -6.74 5.58
CA PHE A 35 -6.71 -6.97 5.18
C PHE A 35 -6.19 -8.32 5.68
N PHE A 36 -6.44 -8.66 6.96
CA PHE A 36 -5.99 -9.92 7.55
C PHE A 36 -6.85 -11.12 7.18
N SER A 37 -8.03 -10.94 6.60
CA SER A 37 -8.91 -12.05 6.23
C SER A 37 -8.25 -12.97 5.18
N ASP A 38 -8.34 -14.28 5.38
CA ASP A 38 -7.83 -15.29 4.45
C ASP A 38 -8.88 -15.64 3.40
N ASP A 39 -9.34 -14.64 2.65
CA ASP A 39 -10.22 -14.88 1.50
C ASP A 39 -9.45 -15.58 0.39
N ALA A 40 -9.70 -16.89 0.24
CA ALA A 40 -9.06 -17.75 -0.75
C ALA A 40 -9.30 -17.32 -2.21
N ASN A 41 -10.26 -16.42 -2.47
CA ASN A 41 -10.53 -15.89 -3.80
C ASN A 41 -9.74 -14.61 -4.12
N ARG A 42 -8.98 -14.06 -3.17
CA ARG A 42 -8.19 -12.84 -3.37
C ARG A 42 -6.83 -13.19 -3.97
N ALA A 43 -6.55 -12.68 -5.16
CA ALA A 43 -5.23 -12.79 -5.78
C ALA A 43 -4.17 -12.06 -4.94
N GLU A 44 -2.90 -12.48 -5.07
CA GLU A 44 -1.81 -11.96 -4.23
C GLU A 44 -1.62 -10.44 -4.38
N ASP A 45 -1.74 -9.94 -5.60
CA ASP A 45 -1.63 -8.52 -5.97
C ASP A 45 -2.76 -7.66 -5.37
N MET A 46 -3.89 -8.28 -5.02
CA MET A 46 -5.05 -7.65 -4.39
C MET A 46 -4.99 -7.65 -2.85
N LEU A 47 -4.02 -8.33 -2.23
CA LEU A 47 -3.99 -8.49 -0.77
C LEU A 47 -3.92 -7.16 0.00
N MET A 48 -3.31 -6.13 -0.60
CA MET A 48 -3.21 -4.79 -0.01
C MET A 48 -4.39 -3.86 -0.34
N ASP A 49 -5.36 -4.29 -1.17
CA ASP A 49 -6.48 -3.46 -1.62
C ASP A 49 -7.28 -2.82 -0.48
N PRO A 50 -7.62 -3.52 0.62
CA PRO A 50 -8.32 -2.89 1.74
C PRO A 50 -7.56 -1.70 2.32
N LEU A 51 -6.23 -1.78 2.37
CA LEU A 51 -5.38 -0.69 2.87
C LEU A 51 -5.33 0.47 1.87
N ILE A 52 -5.17 0.18 0.58
CA ILE A 52 -5.12 1.21 -0.48
C ILE A 52 -6.41 2.02 -0.52
N LEU A 53 -7.56 1.36 -0.46
CA LEU A 53 -8.88 2.01 -0.53
C LEU A 53 -9.16 2.93 0.67
N HIS A 54 -8.46 2.72 1.78
CA HIS A 54 -8.69 3.41 3.04
C HIS A 54 -7.40 3.97 3.65
N ALA A 55 -6.43 4.36 2.82
CA ALA A 55 -5.08 4.71 3.24
C ALA A 55 -5.04 5.74 4.38
N ASP A 56 -5.79 6.83 4.25
CA ASP A 56 -5.84 7.90 5.27
C ASP A 56 -6.38 7.43 6.62
N LEU A 57 -7.31 6.47 6.61
CA LEU A 57 -7.92 5.92 7.82
C LEU A 57 -6.94 5.00 8.55
N VAL A 58 -6.18 4.17 7.83
CA VAL A 58 -5.38 3.09 8.44
C VAL A 58 -3.89 3.40 8.55
N LYS A 59 -3.35 4.42 7.88
CA LYS A 59 -1.89 4.66 7.78
C LYS A 59 -1.16 4.61 9.12
N LYS A 60 -1.71 5.23 10.17
CA LYS A 60 -1.09 5.24 11.50
C LYS A 60 -1.00 3.84 12.09
N ARG A 61 -2.11 3.08 12.02
CA ARG A 61 -2.18 1.71 12.52
C ARG A 61 -1.21 0.79 11.76
N VAL A 62 -1.13 0.93 10.44
CA VAL A 62 -0.22 0.13 9.62
C VAL A 62 1.23 0.44 9.97
N ILE A 63 1.62 1.71 10.13
CA ILE A 63 2.99 2.09 10.55
C ILE A 63 3.38 1.44 11.89
N GLU A 64 2.46 1.42 12.85
CA GLU A 64 2.68 0.79 14.16
C GLU A 64 2.84 -0.74 14.04
N GLU A 65 1.99 -1.40 13.25
CA GLU A 65 1.98 -2.85 13.14
C GLU A 65 3.13 -3.41 12.29
N VAL A 66 3.59 -2.71 11.24
CA VAL A 66 4.73 -3.20 10.42
C VAL A 66 6.05 -3.26 11.19
N ALA A 67 6.15 -2.58 12.34
CA ALA A 67 7.29 -2.71 13.23
C ALA A 67 7.33 -4.07 13.95
N VAL A 68 6.19 -4.78 14.02
CA VAL A 68 6.07 -6.08 14.68
C VAL A 68 6.44 -7.19 13.69
N ARG A 69 7.55 -7.90 13.95
CA ARG A 69 8.06 -8.93 13.01
C ARG A 69 7.07 -10.06 12.71
N THR A 70 6.22 -10.40 13.68
CA THR A 70 5.23 -11.47 13.56
C THR A 70 3.91 -11.00 12.94
N MET A 71 3.83 -9.78 12.43
CA MET A 71 2.62 -9.25 11.78
C MET A 71 2.27 -10.16 10.57
N PRO A 72 1.04 -10.71 10.50
CA PRO A 72 0.59 -11.42 9.31
C PRO A 72 0.62 -10.49 8.10
N LYS A 73 0.93 -11.01 6.90
CA LYS A 73 0.89 -10.21 5.66
C LYS A 73 1.79 -8.95 5.69
N ARG A 74 2.79 -8.90 6.58
CA ARG A 74 3.66 -7.73 6.80
C ARG A 74 4.31 -7.19 5.52
N ARG A 75 4.70 -8.06 4.59
CA ARG A 75 5.27 -7.65 3.30
C ARG A 75 4.33 -6.80 2.47
N TYR A 76 3.04 -7.14 2.45
CA TYR A 76 2.02 -6.39 1.73
C TYR A 76 1.71 -5.07 2.43
N ALA A 77 1.77 -5.04 3.75
CA ALA A 77 1.64 -3.81 4.53
C ALA A 77 2.83 -2.86 4.28
N ILE A 78 4.06 -3.37 4.20
CA ILE A 78 5.25 -2.60 3.80
C ILE A 78 5.04 -2.04 2.38
N GLY A 79 4.70 -2.89 1.42
CA GLY A 79 4.44 -2.49 0.04
C GLY A 79 3.33 -1.43 -0.07
N PHE A 80 2.26 -1.54 0.70
CA PHE A 80 1.21 -0.52 0.80
C PHE A 80 1.76 0.85 1.21
N LEU A 81 2.67 0.93 2.20
CA LEU A 81 3.25 2.21 2.63
C LEU A 81 3.98 2.90 1.47
N GLY A 82 4.69 2.13 0.65
CA GLY A 82 5.31 2.59 -0.59
C GLY A 82 4.28 3.00 -1.66
N VAL A 83 3.27 2.16 -1.91
CA VAL A 83 2.19 2.43 -2.89
C VAL A 83 1.46 3.72 -2.58
N ALA A 84 1.08 3.90 -1.31
CA ALA A 84 0.29 5.03 -0.86
C ALA A 84 1.13 6.29 -0.63
N GLY A 85 2.46 6.23 -0.78
CA GLY A 85 3.34 7.39 -0.61
C GLY A 85 3.36 7.92 0.83
N ILE A 86 3.26 7.04 1.83
CA ILE A 86 3.12 7.44 3.23
C ILE A 86 4.48 7.86 3.78
N THR A 87 4.81 9.16 3.65
CA THR A 87 6.09 9.74 4.09
C THR A 87 6.40 9.51 5.57
N GLU A 88 5.36 9.47 6.41
CA GLU A 88 5.47 9.22 7.85
C GLU A 88 6.02 7.82 8.17
N ALA A 89 6.01 6.90 7.21
CA ALA A 89 6.54 5.54 7.36
C ALA A 89 8.06 5.43 7.15
N LEU A 90 8.72 6.44 6.59
CA LEU A 90 10.16 6.38 6.31
C LEU A 90 11.02 5.94 7.51
N PRO A 91 10.78 6.40 8.76
CA PRO A 91 11.56 5.93 9.92
C PRO A 91 11.44 4.41 10.18
N VAL A 92 10.25 3.84 10.08
CA VAL A 92 10.06 2.39 10.30
C VAL A 92 10.63 1.59 9.14
N LEU A 93 10.47 2.06 7.90
CA LEU A 93 11.04 1.40 6.71
C LEU A 93 12.58 1.37 6.76
N ARG A 94 13.24 2.46 7.17
CA ARG A 94 14.69 2.49 7.38
C ARG A 94 15.13 1.52 8.46
N THR A 95 14.34 1.41 9.53
CA THR A 95 14.62 0.46 10.63
C THR A 95 14.57 -0.98 10.11
N ILE A 96 13.53 -1.33 9.35
CA ILE A 96 13.40 -2.66 8.73
C ILE A 96 14.56 -2.94 7.76
N LEU A 97 14.88 -1.99 6.87
CA LEU A 97 15.97 -2.13 5.89
C LEU A 97 17.34 -2.35 6.57
N GLY A 98 17.63 -1.59 7.62
CA GLY A 98 18.91 -1.62 8.34
C GLY A 98 19.08 -2.78 9.32
N ASP A 99 18.02 -3.55 9.60
CA ASP A 99 18.06 -4.67 10.55
C ASP A 99 18.63 -5.93 9.88
N GLU A 100 19.90 -6.26 10.16
CA GLU A 100 20.56 -7.45 9.60
C GLU A 100 19.97 -8.78 10.10
N SER A 101 19.13 -8.77 11.13
CA SER A 101 18.42 -9.96 11.60
C SER A 101 17.03 -10.12 10.99
N GLU A 102 16.60 -9.16 10.17
CA GLU A 102 15.37 -9.23 9.38
C GLU A 102 15.59 -10.09 8.13
N GLU A 103 14.56 -10.82 7.71
CA GLU A 103 14.60 -11.61 6.47
C GLU A 103 14.81 -10.69 5.26
N ASP A 104 15.61 -11.14 4.29
CA ASP A 104 16.11 -10.29 3.21
C ASP A 104 15.00 -9.74 2.30
N TYR A 105 13.89 -10.47 2.13
CA TYR A 105 12.74 -9.97 1.39
C TYR A 105 11.99 -8.83 2.10
N PHE A 106 11.85 -8.83 3.44
CA PHE A 106 11.27 -7.69 4.14
C PHE A 106 12.15 -6.44 4.02
N ARG A 107 13.47 -6.63 4.08
CA ARG A 107 14.44 -5.56 3.86
C ARG A 107 14.34 -5.01 2.43
N ALA A 108 14.19 -5.89 1.45
CA ALA A 108 14.02 -5.50 0.05
C ALA A 108 12.70 -4.76 -0.20
N ASP A 109 11.59 -5.26 0.35
CA ASP A 109 10.28 -4.60 0.28
C ASP A 109 10.33 -3.21 0.93
N ALA A 110 11.10 -3.05 2.02
CA ALA A 110 11.33 -1.76 2.66
C ALA A 110 12.17 -0.81 1.79
N LEU A 111 13.24 -1.30 1.14
CA LEU A 111 14.03 -0.51 0.19
C LEU A 111 13.17 -0.02 -0.98
N GLU A 112 12.38 -0.92 -1.57
CA GLU A 112 11.47 -0.59 -2.65
C GLU A 112 10.44 0.47 -2.20
N SER A 113 9.87 0.31 -1.00
CA SER A 113 8.91 1.26 -0.46
C SER A 113 9.54 2.64 -0.21
N ILE A 114 10.78 2.69 0.30
CA ILE A 114 11.52 3.95 0.46
C ILE A 114 11.77 4.61 -0.90
N TYR A 115 12.22 3.86 -1.91
CA TYR A 115 12.41 4.37 -3.26
C TYR A 115 11.12 4.98 -3.84
N ARG A 116 9.97 4.39 -3.56
CA ARG A 116 8.68 4.92 -4.05
C ARG A 116 8.23 6.18 -3.33
N ILE A 117 8.53 6.30 -2.04
CA ILE A 117 8.19 7.49 -1.24
C ILE A 117 9.19 8.64 -1.51
N ALA A 118 10.47 8.30 -1.65
CA ALA A 118 11.60 9.21 -1.77
C ALA A 118 12.67 8.60 -2.68
N GLU A 119 12.52 8.80 -3.99
CA GLU A 119 13.33 8.18 -5.04
C GLU A 119 14.85 8.39 -4.85
N GLU A 120 15.27 9.64 -4.63
CA GLU A 120 16.67 9.99 -4.42
C GLU A 120 17.28 9.26 -3.21
N GLU A 121 16.54 9.17 -2.11
CA GLU A 121 16.96 8.45 -0.92
C GLU A 121 17.03 6.94 -1.18
N GLY A 122 16.01 6.38 -1.84
CA GLY A 122 15.97 4.97 -2.19
C GLY A 122 17.15 4.55 -3.09
N LEU A 123 17.54 5.37 -4.06
CA LEU A 123 18.70 5.12 -4.90
C LEU A 123 20.02 5.21 -4.12
N ALA A 124 20.13 6.19 -3.21
CA ALA A 124 21.29 6.31 -2.33
C ALA A 124 21.43 5.09 -1.40
N LEU A 125 20.31 4.56 -0.89
CA LEU A 125 20.28 3.34 -0.09
C LEU A 125 20.58 2.10 -0.94
N ALA A 126 19.98 1.96 -2.13
CA ALA A 126 20.25 0.86 -3.05
C ALA A 126 21.74 0.72 -3.36
N SER A 127 22.43 1.85 -3.57
CA SER A 127 23.89 1.86 -3.82
C SER A 127 24.70 1.24 -2.67
N GLN A 128 24.20 1.27 -1.43
CA GLN A 128 24.84 0.65 -0.27
C GLN A 128 24.66 -0.88 -0.22
N TYR A 129 23.59 -1.39 -0.84
CA TYR A 129 23.23 -2.81 -0.81
C TYR A 129 23.53 -3.55 -2.11
N GLN A 130 23.89 -2.87 -3.20
CA GLN A 130 24.11 -3.45 -4.53
C GLN A 130 25.15 -4.59 -4.59
N SER A 131 26.06 -4.68 -3.61
CA SER A 131 27.09 -5.73 -3.56
C SER A 131 26.63 -7.00 -2.82
N ARG A 132 25.43 -6.99 -2.21
CA ARG A 132 24.87 -8.16 -1.55
C ARG A 132 24.47 -9.20 -2.61
N THR A 133 24.62 -10.48 -2.27
CA THR A 133 24.31 -11.59 -3.18
C THR A 133 22.95 -12.23 -2.90
N ASN A 134 22.12 -11.60 -2.06
CA ASN A 134 20.80 -12.07 -1.65
C ASN A 134 19.69 -11.26 -2.32
N TYR A 135 18.43 -11.48 -1.93
CA TYR A 135 17.30 -10.83 -2.59
C TYR A 135 17.34 -9.29 -2.50
N LEU A 136 17.76 -8.75 -1.35
CA LEU A 136 17.98 -7.31 -1.17
C LEU A 136 19.01 -6.74 -2.16
N GLY A 137 20.11 -7.46 -2.40
CA GLY A 137 21.12 -7.05 -3.37
C GLY A 137 20.60 -7.04 -4.80
N TRP A 138 19.82 -8.05 -5.18
CA TRP A 138 19.18 -8.13 -6.50
C TRP A 138 18.21 -6.96 -6.73
N ILE A 139 17.38 -6.64 -5.74
CA ILE A 139 16.45 -5.50 -5.80
C ILE A 139 17.22 -4.18 -5.86
N ALA A 140 18.27 -4.02 -5.05
CA ALA A 140 19.10 -2.82 -5.05
C ALA A 140 19.78 -2.57 -6.40
N GLU A 141 20.42 -3.58 -6.98
CA GLU A 141 21.01 -3.49 -8.31
C GLU A 141 19.93 -3.19 -9.37
N GLY A 142 18.79 -3.86 -9.27
CA GLY A 142 17.66 -3.67 -10.17
C GLY A 142 17.08 -2.26 -10.16
N LEU A 143 17.00 -1.62 -8.99
CA LEU A 143 16.57 -0.22 -8.86
C LEU A 143 17.57 0.74 -9.50
N ILE A 144 18.88 0.50 -9.33
CA ILE A 144 19.94 1.36 -9.88
C ILE A 144 19.98 1.28 -11.41
N ASN A 145 19.89 0.08 -11.98
CA ASN A 145 20.00 -0.14 -13.42
C ASN A 145 18.66 -0.09 -14.16
N GLY A 146 17.54 0.06 -13.45
CA GLY A 146 16.18 0.13 -13.99
C GLY A 146 15.61 -1.21 -14.46
N SER A 147 16.26 -2.34 -14.17
CA SER A 147 15.75 -3.68 -14.49
C SER A 147 14.67 -4.15 -13.52
N HIS A 148 14.67 -3.63 -12.29
CA HIS A 148 13.58 -3.83 -11.34
C HIS A 148 12.60 -2.66 -11.41
N LYS A 149 11.34 -2.98 -11.72
CA LYS A 149 10.25 -2.01 -11.66
C LYS A 149 9.39 -2.36 -10.45
N PRO A 150 9.34 -1.49 -9.43
CA PRO A 150 8.51 -1.72 -8.26
C PRO A 150 7.08 -2.08 -8.62
N PHE A 151 6.49 -3.01 -7.88
CA PHE A 151 5.11 -3.40 -8.12
C PHE A 151 4.16 -2.21 -7.91
N VAL A 152 3.23 -2.03 -8.84
CA VAL A 152 2.26 -0.92 -8.81
C VAL A 152 0.85 -1.47 -8.67
N ARG A 153 0.22 -1.13 -7.55
CA ARG A 153 -1.22 -1.29 -7.34
C ARG A 153 -1.86 0.08 -7.19
N SER A 154 -2.64 0.51 -8.17
CA SER A 154 -3.32 1.82 -8.12
C SER A 154 -4.63 1.74 -7.34
N TYR A 155 -5.07 2.88 -6.79
CA TYR A 155 -6.41 3.01 -6.21
C TYR A 155 -7.51 2.58 -7.19
N ALA A 156 -7.37 2.93 -8.48
CA ALA A 156 -8.34 2.56 -9.49
C ALA A 156 -8.45 1.04 -9.66
N GLN A 157 -7.32 0.33 -9.75
CA GLN A 157 -7.30 -1.13 -9.84
C GLN A 157 -7.90 -1.77 -8.58
N ALA A 158 -7.55 -1.28 -7.39
CA ALA A 158 -8.11 -1.74 -6.13
C ALA A 158 -9.64 -1.52 -6.05
N ALA A 159 -10.13 -0.40 -6.58
CA ALA A 159 -11.56 -0.05 -6.53
C ALA A 159 -12.41 -0.90 -7.47
N VAL A 160 -11.86 -1.36 -8.61
CA VAL A 160 -12.59 -2.20 -9.57
C VAL A 160 -12.31 -3.69 -9.42
N GLY A 161 -11.40 -4.07 -8.52
CA GLY A 161 -11.01 -5.47 -8.31
C GLY A 161 -10.35 -6.12 -9.53
N HIS A 162 -9.71 -5.32 -10.38
CA HIS A 162 -8.96 -5.85 -11.53
C HIS A 162 -7.68 -6.50 -11.02
N HIS A 163 -7.33 -7.69 -11.51
CA HIS A 163 -6.04 -8.33 -11.29
C HIS A 163 -5.37 -8.56 -12.66
N GLU A 164 -4.04 -8.62 -12.67
CA GLU A 164 -3.26 -8.99 -13.87
C GLU A 164 -3.02 -10.50 -13.98
#